data_AF-A0A7S0HHX2-F1
#
_entry.id   AF-A0A7S0HHX2-F1
#
_cell.length_a   1.000
_cell.length_b   1.000
_cell.length_c   1.000
_cell.angle_alpha   90.00
_cell.angle_beta   90.00
_cell.angle_gamma   90.00
#
_symmetry.space_group_name_H-M   'P 1'
#
loop_
_entity.id
_entity.type
_entity.pdbx_description
1 polymer ?
#
loop_
_entity_poly.entity_id
_entity_poly.type
_entity_poly.pdbx_seq_one_letter_code
_entity_poly.pdbx_strand_id
1 'polypeptide(L)'
;MGDEEEPTGVDVSGRVKVIKTDMEETMRDALMLTVCEVFDKAREKTTANKDIIYKDIATGVKQAFDVKYPPVDNKATSGVYHCIVGTNFACSVTHETHFSCYLTCDNV
;
A
#
# COMPACT_ATOMS: atom_id res chain seq x y z
N MET A 1 26.17 -20.44 4.06
CA MET A 1 26.23 -19.14 4.76
C MET A 1 25.80 -18.10 3.78
N GLY A 2 24.57 -17.63 3.96
CA GLY A 2 23.79 -16.87 3.00
C GLY A 2 22.37 -17.01 3.51
N ASP A 3 22.15 -16.41 4.68
CA ASP A 3 20.89 -16.43 5.40
C ASP A 3 19.81 -15.86 4.48
N GLU A 4 18.89 -16.72 4.05
CA GLU A 4 17.62 -16.33 3.49
C GLU A 4 16.86 -15.65 4.64
N GLU A 5 16.86 -14.32 4.67
CA GLU A 5 15.97 -13.56 5.54
C GLU A 5 14.54 -13.90 5.13
N GLU A 6 13.94 -14.85 5.85
CA GLU A 6 12.51 -15.11 5.79
C GLU A 6 11.77 -13.79 6.08
N PRO A 7 10.81 -13.38 5.23
CA PRO A 7 10.00 -12.21 5.52
C PRO A 7 9.24 -12.50 6.81
N THR A 8 9.56 -11.73 7.85
CA THR A 8 8.89 -11.78 9.14
C THR A 8 7.39 -11.62 8.89
N GLY A 9 6.65 -12.72 9.05
CA GLY A 9 5.21 -12.76 8.89
C GLY A 9 4.55 -11.93 9.97
N VAL A 10 4.42 -10.62 9.73
CA VAL A 10 3.49 -9.80 10.48
C VAL A 10 2.11 -10.32 10.13
N ASP A 11 1.42 -10.91 11.10
CA ASP A 11 0.03 -11.35 10.95
C ASP A 11 -0.87 -10.11 10.75
N VAL A 12 -0.97 -9.66 9.51
CA VAL A 12 -1.83 -8.58 9.05
C VAL A 12 -3.26 -9.04 8.80
N SER A 13 -3.56 -10.33 9.00
CA SER A 13 -4.80 -10.99 8.56
C SER A 13 -6.07 -10.44 9.21
N GLY A 14 -5.96 -9.84 10.40
CA GLY A 14 -7.10 -9.23 11.11
C GLY A 14 -7.37 -7.77 10.76
N ARG A 15 -6.37 -7.04 10.24
CA ARG A 15 -6.45 -5.58 10.03
C ARG A 15 -6.57 -5.21 8.55
N VAL A 16 -5.89 -5.95 7.69
CA VAL A 16 -5.90 -5.73 6.24
C VAL A 16 -6.69 -6.81 5.55
N LYS A 17 -7.70 -6.40 4.78
CA LYS A 17 -8.48 -7.29 3.94
C LYS A 17 -8.33 -6.89 2.48
N VAL A 18 -7.75 -7.76 1.68
CA VAL A 18 -7.68 -7.57 0.24
C VAL A 18 -9.07 -7.81 -0.36
N ILE A 19 -9.60 -6.82 -1.07
CA ILE A 19 -10.88 -6.90 -1.79
C ILE A 19 -10.64 -7.55 -3.15
N LYS A 20 -9.65 -7.04 -3.89
CA LYS A 20 -9.29 -7.50 -5.23
C LYS A 20 -7.84 -7.13 -5.51
N THR A 21 -7.08 -8.03 -6.12
CA THR A 21 -5.71 -7.75 -6.54
C THR A 21 -5.41 -8.50 -7.82
N ASP A 22 -4.59 -7.91 -8.67
CA ASP A 22 -3.94 -8.55 -9.81
C ASP A 22 -2.41 -8.61 -9.61
N MET A 23 -1.90 -8.08 -8.49
CA MET A 23 -0.47 -8.08 -8.15
C MET A 23 0.08 -9.47 -7.80
N GLU A 24 1.36 -9.68 -8.09
CA GLU A 24 2.16 -10.82 -7.61
C GLU A 24 2.12 -10.89 -6.06
N GLU A 25 2.11 -12.11 -5.50
CA GLU A 25 1.97 -12.34 -4.06
C GLU A 25 3.05 -11.63 -3.24
N THR A 26 4.30 -11.66 -3.69
CA THR A 26 5.43 -11.01 -3.00
C THR A 26 5.25 -9.49 -2.91
N MET A 27 4.79 -8.88 -4.01
CA MET A 27 4.52 -7.44 -4.10
C MET A 27 3.27 -7.04 -3.30
N ARG A 28 2.23 -7.87 -3.34
CA ARG A 28 1.00 -7.70 -2.55
C ARG A 28 1.32 -7.70 -1.06
N ASP A 29 2.10 -8.67 -0.58
CA ASP A 29 2.41 -8.81 0.84
C ASP A 29 3.28 -7.64 1.31
N ALA A 30 4.24 -7.22 0.48
CA ALA A 30 5.00 -5.98 0.70
C ALA A 30 4.09 -4.74 0.81
N LEU A 31 3.05 -4.64 -0.02
CA LEU A 31 2.09 -3.55 0.03
C LEU A 31 1.28 -3.58 1.34
N MET A 32 0.80 -4.75 1.76
CA MET A 32 0.04 -4.89 3.01
C MET A 32 0.86 -4.44 4.22
N LEU A 33 2.13 -4.86 4.30
CA LEU A 33 3.05 -4.42 5.35
C LEU A 33 3.25 -2.90 5.32
N THR A 34 3.52 -2.34 4.13
CA THR A 34 3.73 -0.90 3.96
C THR A 34 2.52 -0.10 4.39
N VAL A 35 1.31 -0.55 4.01
CA VAL A 35 0.05 0.10 4.40
C VAL A 35 -0.10 0.09 5.92
N CYS A 36 0.10 -1.05 6.59
CA CYS A 36 0.02 -1.11 8.05
C CYS A 36 0.97 -0.15 8.75
N GLU A 37 2.25 -0.13 8.35
CA GLU A 37 3.24 0.75 8.95
C GLU A 37 2.89 2.23 8.77
N VAL A 38 2.42 2.62 7.58
CA VAL A 38 2.03 4.00 7.30
C VAL A 38 0.78 4.36 8.09
N PHE A 39 -0.17 3.42 8.24
CA PHE A 39 -1.38 3.62 9.02
C PHE A 39 -1.08 3.79 10.51
N ASP A 40 -0.18 2.98 11.07
CA ASP A 40 0.24 3.09 12.47
C ASP A 40 0.96 4.42 12.74
N LYS A 41 1.90 4.82 11.87
CA LYS A 41 2.55 6.14 11.93
C LYS A 41 1.55 7.30 11.82
N ALA A 42 0.54 7.15 10.96
CA ALA A 42 -0.51 8.15 10.84
C ALA A 42 -1.33 8.23 12.14
N ARG A 43 -1.73 7.10 12.73
CA ARG A 43 -2.47 7.06 14.00
C ARG A 43 -1.68 7.67 15.16
N GLU A 44 -0.39 7.35 15.29
CA GLU A 44 0.48 7.92 16.32
C GLU A 44 0.56 9.45 16.27
N LYS A 45 0.70 10.02 15.06
CA LYS A 45 0.66 11.49 14.86
C LYS A 45 -0.69 12.12 15.22
N THR A 46 -1.74 11.31 15.19
CA THR A 46 -3.13 11.74 15.31
C THR A 46 -3.66 11.68 16.76
N THR A 47 -2.89 11.08 17.69
CA THR A 47 -3.17 10.92 19.14
C THR A 47 -3.44 12.24 19.90
N ALA A 48 -3.43 13.40 19.24
CA ALA A 48 -3.68 14.73 19.78
C ALA A 48 -5.00 15.38 19.31
N ASN A 49 -6.10 14.61 19.15
CA ASN A 49 -7.43 15.08 18.74
C ASN A 49 -7.53 15.62 17.30
N LYS A 50 -6.86 14.99 16.34
CA LYS A 50 -7.09 15.26 14.91
C LYS A 50 -7.72 14.05 14.25
N ASP A 51 -8.41 14.26 13.13
CA ASP A 51 -8.86 13.16 12.29
C ASP A 51 -7.67 12.57 11.53
N ILE A 52 -7.78 11.29 11.16
CA ILE A 52 -6.80 10.64 10.27
C ILE A 52 -6.77 11.40 8.94
N ILE A 53 -5.61 11.93 8.57
CA ILE A 53 -5.42 12.66 7.33
C ILE A 53 -5.14 11.65 6.21
N TYR A 54 -6.16 11.30 5.41
CA TYR A 54 -6.01 10.35 4.29
C TYR A 54 -4.92 10.74 3.29
N LYS A 55 -4.69 12.05 3.11
CA LYS A 55 -3.60 12.56 2.26
C LYS A 55 -2.22 12.05 2.73
N ASP A 56 -1.98 12.02 4.03
CA ASP A 56 -0.68 11.62 4.58
C ASP A 56 -0.46 10.12 4.40
N ILE A 57 -1.53 9.33 4.54
CA ILE A 57 -1.49 7.88 4.27
C ILE A 57 -1.22 7.63 2.78
N ALA A 58 -2.00 8.25 1.89
CA ALA A 58 -1.85 8.07 0.45
C ALA A 58 -0.44 8.45 -0.02
N THR A 59 0.08 9.58 0.49
CA THR A 59 1.43 10.04 0.18
C THR A 59 2.49 9.09 0.73
N GLY A 60 2.33 8.64 1.98
CA GLY A 60 3.28 7.74 2.63
C GLY A 60 3.39 6.38 1.94
N VAL A 61 2.24 5.78 1.58
CA VAL A 61 2.20 4.50 0.85
C VAL A 61 2.83 4.66 -0.52
N LYS A 62 2.41 5.68 -1.29
CA LYS A 62 2.97 5.93 -2.63
C LYS A 62 4.49 6.11 -2.59
N GLN A 63 5.00 6.93 -1.68
CA GLN A 63 6.44 7.21 -1.58
C GLN A 63 7.23 5.96 -1.20
N ALA A 64 6.75 5.17 -0.23
CA ALA A 64 7.40 3.93 0.15
C ALA A 64 7.45 2.93 -1.01
N PHE A 65 6.36 2.84 -1.80
CA PHE A 65 6.28 1.93 -2.94
C PHE A 65 7.10 2.40 -4.15
N ASP A 66 7.11 3.71 -4.45
CA ASP A 66 7.96 4.30 -5.49
C ASP A 66 9.45 4.00 -5.24
N VAL A 67 9.89 4.02 -3.97
CA VAL A 67 11.28 3.72 -3.59
C VAL A 67 11.57 2.23 -3.69
N LYS A 68 10.64 1.37 -3.25
CA LYS A 68 10.82 -0.09 -3.23
C LYS A 68 10.75 -0.71 -4.63
N TYR A 69 9.91 -0.16 -5.49
CA TYR A 69 9.68 -0.62 -6.85
C TYR A 69 9.82 0.53 -7.84
N PRO A 70 11.06 1.04 -8.04
CA PRO A 70 11.28 2.17 -8.91
C PRO A 70 10.97 1.83 -10.37
N PRO A 71 10.53 2.80 -11.18
CA PRO A 71 10.35 2.59 -12.61
C PRO A 71 11.68 2.19 -13.26
N VAL A 72 11.66 1.14 -14.08
CA VAL A 72 12.89 0.53 -14.63
C VAL A 72 13.67 1.48 -15.54
N ASP A 73 12.99 2.35 -16.30
CA ASP A 73 13.64 3.15 -17.32
C ASP A 73 13.44 4.67 -17.24
N ASN A 74 12.81 5.21 -16.19
CA ASN A 74 12.58 6.66 -15.98
C ASN A 74 12.04 7.39 -17.25
N LYS A 75 11.34 6.66 -18.12
CA LYS A 75 10.75 7.20 -19.34
C LYS A 75 9.29 7.55 -19.07
N ALA A 76 8.72 8.36 -19.95
CA ALA A 76 7.28 8.63 -19.95
C ALA A 76 6.42 7.37 -20.19
N THR A 77 7.03 6.26 -20.62
CA THR A 77 6.40 4.95 -20.78
C THR A 77 6.45 4.10 -19.51
N SER A 78 7.21 4.50 -18.49
CA SER A 78 7.24 3.80 -17.21
C SER A 78 6.01 4.22 -16.41
N GLY A 79 5.18 3.24 -16.00
CA GLY A 79 3.97 3.48 -15.23
C GLY A 79 4.23 4.22 -13.91
N VAL A 80 3.21 4.89 -13.39
CA VAL A 80 3.25 5.58 -12.09
C VAL A 80 2.27 4.94 -11.11
N TYR A 81 2.64 4.86 -9.84
CA TYR A 81 1.72 4.39 -8.82
C TYR A 81 0.68 5.45 -8.47
N HIS A 82 -0.58 5.03 -8.48
CA HIS A 82 -1.70 5.81 -7.98
C HIS A 82 -2.12 5.23 -6.62
N CYS A 83 -2.23 6.08 -5.60
CA CYS A 83 -2.73 5.70 -4.28
C CYS A 83 -3.97 6.52 -3.95
N ILE A 84 -5.06 5.83 -3.63
CA ILE A 84 -6.35 6.42 -3.28
C ILE A 84 -6.71 5.89 -1.90
N VAL A 85 -7.00 6.78 -0.96
CA VAL A 85 -7.38 6.43 0.41
C VAL A 85 -8.63 7.20 0.78
N GLY A 86 -9.64 6.50 1.28
CA GLY A 86 -10.89 7.11 1.73
C GLY A 86 -11.95 6.07 2.03
N THR A 87 -12.98 6.48 2.75
CA THR A 87 -14.11 5.60 3.10
C THR A 87 -15.14 5.55 1.97
N ASN A 88 -15.66 4.36 1.69
CA ASN A 88 -16.74 4.13 0.71
C ASN A 88 -16.42 4.61 -0.72
N PHE A 89 -15.30 4.16 -1.27
CA PHE A 89 -14.88 4.48 -2.64
C PHE A 89 -15.29 3.39 -3.65
N ALA A 90 -15.62 3.81 -4.87
CA ALA A 90 -15.87 2.93 -6.01
C ALA A 90 -15.21 3.49 -7.27
N CYS A 91 -14.58 2.63 -8.06
CA CYS A 91 -14.05 2.99 -9.38
C CYS A 91 -14.22 1.86 -10.39
N SER A 92 -14.20 2.22 -11.68
CA SER A 92 -14.18 1.28 -12.79
C SER A 92 -13.14 1.77 -13.79
N VAL A 93 -11.97 1.14 -13.80
CA VAL A 93 -10.83 1.53 -14.63
C VAL A 93 -10.21 0.31 -15.31
N THR A 94 -9.84 0.48 -16.58
CA THR A 94 -8.91 -0.43 -17.27
C THR A 94 -7.49 0.06 -16.97
N HIS A 95 -6.70 -0.78 -16.31
CA HIS A 95 -5.35 -0.45 -15.85
C HIS A 95 -4.33 -1.42 -16.47
N GLU A 96 -3.04 -1.13 -16.31
CA GLU A 96 -1.99 -2.07 -16.68
C GLU A 96 -2.14 -3.37 -15.88
N THR A 97 -2.15 -4.51 -16.58
CA THR A 97 -2.28 -5.83 -15.96
C THR A 97 -1.18 -6.06 -14.93
N HIS A 98 -1.54 -6.71 -13.82
CA HIS A 98 -0.63 -7.14 -12.75
C HIS A 98 -0.14 -6.10 -11.74
N PHE A 99 -0.61 -4.85 -11.79
CA PHE A 99 -0.13 -3.78 -10.89
C PHE A 99 -1.23 -3.05 -10.12
N SER A 100 -2.37 -3.72 -9.87
CA SER A 100 -3.50 -3.13 -9.13
C SER A 100 -3.89 -3.96 -7.92
N CYS A 101 -4.12 -3.26 -6.81
CA CYS A 101 -4.58 -3.84 -5.56
C CYS A 101 -5.59 -2.92 -4.88
N TYR A 102 -6.69 -3.51 -4.44
CA TYR A 102 -7.77 -2.91 -3.68
C TYR A 102 -7.86 -3.66 -2.35
N LEU A 103 -7.68 -2.93 -1.26
CA LEU A 103 -7.68 -3.47 0.09
C LEU A 103 -8.37 -2.50 1.05
N THR A 104 -8.72 -3.00 2.22
CA THR A 104 -9.15 -2.19 3.36
C THR A 104 -8.20 -2.41 4.53
N CYS A 105 -7.85 -1.37 5.27
CA CYS A 105 -7.07 -1.41 6.50
C CYS A 105 -7.82 -0.67 7.63
N ASP A 106 -8.12 -1.33 8.74
CA ASP A 106 -8.86 -0.75 9.88
C ASP A 106 -10.19 -0.06 9.48
N ASN A 107 -10.92 -0.63 8.52
CA ASN A 107 -12.17 -0.10 7.92
C ASN A 107 -12.02 1.14 7.02
N VAL A 108 -10.81 1.43 6.54
CA VAL A 108 -10.53 2.43 5.48
C VAL A 108 -10.07 1.74 4.22
#